data_AF-A0A3N5GV28-F1
#
_entry.id   AF-A0A3N5GV28-F1
#
_cell.length_a   1.000
_cell.length_b   1.000
_cell.length_c   1.000
_cell.angle_alpha   90.00
_cell.angle_beta   90.00
_cell.angle_gamma   90.00
#
_symmetry.space_group_name_H-M   'P 1'
#
loop_
_entity.id
_entity.type
_entity.pdbx_description
1 polymer ?
#
loop_
_entity_poly.entity_id
_entity_poly.type
_entity_poly.pdbx_seq_one_letter_code
_entity_poly.pdbx_strand_id
1 'polypeptide(L)'
;MSVGRRARYQTVLILLVTGVLGIGTVHSVEGAVADYLGRPIAQVRIEQENAEVQDRAILELIETRVGQPLEMTRVRETIGHLFSLGRYEDVQVRASSSGDGVVLVYDLVPLHHVRAI
;
A
#
# COMPACT_ATOMS: atom_id res chain seq x y z
N MET A 1 -18.14 -27.21 -15.95
CA MET A 1 -17.73 -25.87 -16.41
C MET A 1 -17.89 -24.89 -15.25
N SER A 2 -16.77 -24.26 -14.86
CA SER A 2 -16.65 -23.01 -14.11
C SER A 2 -17.18 -22.94 -12.67
N VAL A 3 -16.44 -23.55 -11.73
CA VAL A 3 -16.49 -23.20 -10.29
C VAL A 3 -15.58 -21.98 -10.07
N GLY A 4 -16.18 -20.79 -9.99
CA GLY A 4 -15.49 -19.52 -9.74
C GLY A 4 -15.24 -19.27 -8.26
N ARG A 5 -14.02 -19.62 -7.83
CA ARG A 5 -13.20 -19.00 -6.76
C ARG A 5 -13.94 -18.40 -5.55
N ARG A 6 -14.13 -19.24 -4.53
CA ARG A 6 -14.26 -18.85 -3.12
C ARG A 6 -12.88 -18.91 -2.47
N ALA A 7 -12.24 -17.76 -2.23
CA ALA A 7 -11.05 -17.65 -1.39
C ALA A 7 -11.36 -16.56 -0.34
N ARG A 8 -11.88 -16.91 0.83
CA ARG A 8 -11.09 -17.34 2.00
C ARG A 8 -9.96 -16.34 2.38
N TYR A 9 -10.28 -15.06 2.52
CA TYR A 9 -9.38 -14.06 3.13
C TYR A 9 -10.10 -13.05 4.04
N GLN A 10 -11.29 -13.39 4.56
CA GLN A 10 -12.11 -12.47 5.36
C GLN A 10 -12.13 -12.79 6.86
N THR A 11 -11.07 -13.42 7.36
CA THR A 11 -10.94 -13.80 8.78
C THR A 11 -9.79 -13.04 9.45
N VAL A 12 -9.83 -11.70 9.43
CA VAL A 12 -9.17 -10.92 10.50
C VAL A 12 -10.17 -9.88 10.98
N LEU A 13 -11.03 -10.39 11.83
CA LEU A 13 -11.76 -9.70 12.88
C LEU A 13 -10.77 -8.81 13.68
N ILE A 14 -10.84 -7.49 13.55
CA ILE A 14 -10.39 -6.58 14.62
C ILE A 14 -11.55 -5.64 14.92
N LEU A 15 -12.19 -5.95 16.03
CA LEU A 15 -13.32 -5.25 16.62
C LEU A 15 -12.84 -4.81 18.01
N LEU A 16 -12.40 -3.56 18.18
CA LEU A 16 -12.33 -2.85 19.47
C LEU A 16 -12.42 -1.34 19.15
N VAL A 17 -13.61 -0.72 19.22
CA VAL A 17 -14.30 -0.21 20.41
C VAL A 17 -13.74 1.16 20.87
N THR A 18 -14.52 2.19 20.54
CA THR A 18 -14.82 3.39 21.35
C THR A 18 -13.83 4.57 21.40
N GLY A 19 -14.19 5.63 20.68
CA GLY A 19 -14.61 6.89 21.30
C GLY A 19 -13.55 7.85 21.85
N VAL A 20 -13.70 9.11 21.40
CA VAL A 20 -13.27 10.39 22.03
C VAL A 20 -12.06 11.08 21.38
N LEU A 21 -12.39 12.21 20.73
CA LEU A 21 -11.58 13.40 20.45
C LEU A 21 -10.26 13.24 19.67
N GLY A 22 -10.32 13.60 18.40
CA GLY A 22 -9.46 14.65 17.84
C GLY A 22 -7.96 14.52 18.03
N ILE A 23 -7.35 13.48 17.46
CA ILE A 23 -5.99 13.54 16.92
C ILE A 23 -6.04 12.76 15.62
N GLY A 24 -5.71 13.41 14.50
CA GLY A 24 -5.41 12.70 13.26
C GLY A 24 -4.19 11.82 13.50
N THR A 25 -4.41 10.62 14.03
CA THR A 25 -3.41 9.56 13.98
C THR A 25 -3.32 9.19 12.52
N VAL A 26 -2.37 9.81 11.83
CA VAL A 26 -1.72 9.18 10.69
C VAL A 26 -1.29 7.82 11.20
N HIS A 27 -2.10 6.79 10.94
CA HIS A 27 -1.73 5.41 11.22
C HIS A 27 -0.62 5.11 10.23
N SER A 28 0.61 5.53 10.57
CA SER A 28 1.79 5.14 9.83
C SER A 28 1.89 3.63 10.01
N VAL A 29 1.44 2.90 8.99
CA VAL A 29 1.53 1.45 8.83
C VAL A 29 2.99 0.96 8.78
N GLU A 30 3.96 1.87 8.92
CA GLU A 30 5.40 1.60 9.08
C GLU A 30 5.71 0.48 10.07
N GLY A 31 4.94 0.35 11.16
CA GLY A 31 5.14 -0.73 12.14
C GLY A 31 5.05 -2.13 11.52
N ALA A 32 4.10 -2.36 10.62
CA ALA A 32 3.92 -3.66 9.96
C ALA A 32 4.92 -3.88 8.80
N VAL A 33 5.39 -2.81 8.16
CA VAL A 33 6.37 -2.92 7.06
C VAL A 33 7.79 -3.14 7.60
N ALA A 34 8.11 -2.54 8.74
CA ALA A 34 9.41 -2.67 9.41
C ALA A 34 9.75 -4.14 9.75
N ASP A 35 8.74 -4.94 10.11
CA ASP A 35 8.90 -6.37 10.41
C ASP A 35 9.40 -7.20 9.21
N TYR A 36 9.23 -6.70 7.99
CA TYR A 36 9.62 -7.38 6.76
C TYR A 36 10.91 -6.85 6.14
N LEU A 37 11.61 -5.95 6.82
CA LEU A 37 12.88 -5.40 6.34
C LEU A 37 13.93 -6.49 6.07
N GLY A 38 14.66 -6.31 4.99
CA GLY A 38 15.67 -7.27 4.52
C GLY A 38 15.10 -8.52 3.84
N ARG A 39 13.78 -8.79 3.94
CA ARG A 39 13.17 -9.91 3.22
C ARG A 39 13.05 -9.58 1.73
N PRO A 40 13.20 -10.58 0.83
CA PRO A 40 13.06 -10.35 -0.60
C PRO A 40 11.62 -9.98 -0.96
N ILE A 41 11.46 -8.98 -1.81
CA ILE A 41 10.15 -8.57 -2.32
C ILE A 41 9.68 -9.63 -3.32
N ALA A 42 8.58 -10.30 -3.03
CA ALA A 42 7.99 -11.30 -3.91
C ALA A 42 7.09 -10.67 -4.99
N GLN A 43 6.40 -9.59 -4.63
CA GLN A 43 5.49 -8.89 -5.53
C GLN A 43 5.32 -7.44 -5.08
N VAL A 44 5.14 -6.54 -6.04
CA VAL A 44 4.71 -5.17 -5.80
C VAL A 44 3.43 -4.91 -6.59
N ARG A 45 2.44 -4.32 -5.93
CA ARG A 45 1.19 -3.87 -6.55
C ARG A 45 0.92 -2.42 -6.22
N ILE A 46 0.24 -1.74 -7.12
CA ILE A 46 -0.35 -0.44 -6.88
C ILE A 46 -1.86 -0.61 -6.94
N GLU A 47 -2.54 -0.12 -5.93
CA GLU A 47 -4.00 -0.05 -5.85
C GLU A 47 -4.41 1.42 -5.72
N GLN A 48 -5.54 1.77 -6.31
CA GLN A 48 -6.21 3.05 -6.11
C GLN A 48 -7.69 2.74 -5.99
N GLU A 49 -8.32 3.17 -4.90
CA GLU A 49 -9.76 2.96 -4.67
C GLU A 49 -10.18 1.48 -4.80
N ASN A 50 -9.32 0.56 -4.36
CA ASN A 50 -9.46 -0.91 -4.47
C ASN A 50 -9.34 -1.49 -5.90
N ALA A 51 -8.94 -0.68 -6.88
CA ALA A 51 -8.63 -1.13 -8.23
C ALA A 51 -7.11 -1.19 -8.46
N GLU A 52 -6.62 -2.24 -9.09
CA GLU A 52 -5.21 -2.34 -9.45
C GLU A 52 -4.84 -1.32 -10.54
N VAL A 53 -3.79 -0.56 -10.30
CA VAL A 53 -3.27 0.46 -11.21
C VAL A 53 -2.11 -0.14 -12.01
N GLN A 54 -2.29 -0.24 -13.31
CA GLN A 54 -1.27 -0.73 -14.26
C GLN A 54 -0.69 0.38 -15.14
N ASP A 55 -0.86 1.64 -14.76
CA ASP A 55 -0.31 2.78 -15.48
C ASP A 55 1.22 2.73 -15.43
N ARG A 56 1.84 2.60 -16.61
CA ARG A 56 3.28 2.49 -16.76
C ARG A 56 4.03 3.69 -16.18
N ALA A 57 3.48 4.90 -16.29
CA ALA A 57 4.13 6.10 -15.77
C ALA A 57 4.20 6.09 -14.24
N ILE A 58 3.27 5.40 -13.57
CA ILE A 58 3.28 5.24 -12.11
C ILE A 58 4.21 4.09 -11.72
N LEU A 59 4.15 2.96 -12.44
CA LEU A 59 5.01 1.80 -12.20
C LEU A 59 6.50 2.13 -12.34
N GLU A 60 6.86 3.04 -13.23
CA GLU A 60 8.24 3.51 -13.43
C GLU A 60 8.79 4.35 -12.26
N LEU A 61 7.93 4.84 -11.36
CA LEU A 61 8.31 5.60 -10.17
C LEU A 61 8.54 4.71 -8.93
N ILE A 62 8.31 3.41 -9.06
CA ILE A 62 8.52 2.45 -7.98
C ILE A 62 10.00 2.08 -7.89
N GLU A 63 10.62 2.42 -6.76
CA GLU A 63 12.00 2.03 -6.47
C GLU A 63 12.09 0.62 -5.86
N THR A 64 11.03 0.15 -5.19
CA THR A 64 10.96 -1.22 -4.67
C THR A 64 10.75 -2.24 -5.80
N ARG A 65 11.74 -3.11 -6.06
CA ARG A 65 11.66 -4.13 -7.14
C ARG A 65 11.56 -5.55 -6.59
N VAL A 66 10.86 -6.41 -7.34
CA VAL A 66 10.78 -7.86 -7.06
C VAL A 66 12.18 -8.48 -7.06
N GLY A 67 12.42 -9.36 -6.09
CA GLY A 67 13.70 -10.05 -5.87
C GLY A 67 14.70 -9.24 -5.03
N GLN A 68 14.50 -7.93 -4.86
CA GLN A 68 15.38 -7.11 -4.02
C GLN A 68 14.95 -7.18 -2.55
N PRO A 69 15.89 -6.99 -1.61
CA PRO A 69 15.53 -6.87 -0.20
C PRO A 69 14.70 -5.61 0.03
N LEU A 70 13.66 -5.73 0.86
CA LEU A 70 12.86 -4.61 1.30
C LEU A 70 13.68 -3.67 2.17
N GLU A 71 13.75 -2.41 1.76
CA GLU A 71 14.46 -1.34 2.46
C GLU A 71 13.55 -0.14 2.65
N MET A 72 13.50 0.41 3.87
CA MET A 72 12.67 1.59 4.15
C MET A 72 13.07 2.82 3.33
N THR A 73 14.33 2.94 2.94
CA THR A 73 14.80 4.04 2.08
C THR A 73 14.09 4.00 0.73
N ARG A 74 14.05 2.83 0.06
CA ARG A 74 13.35 2.67 -1.22
C ARG A 74 11.84 2.87 -1.13
N VAL A 75 11.22 2.43 -0.03
CA VAL A 75 9.79 2.68 0.22
C VAL A 75 9.53 4.18 0.30
N ARG A 76 10.34 4.91 1.08
CA ARG A 76 10.23 6.38 1.20
C ARG A 76 10.50 7.11 -0.11
N GLU A 77 11.48 6.67 -0.89
CA GLU A 77 11.75 7.21 -2.23
C GLU A 77 10.56 7.02 -3.17
N THR A 78 10.00 5.80 -3.20
CA THR A 78 8.79 5.50 -3.97
C THR A 78 7.62 6.42 -3.57
N ILE A 79 7.35 6.55 -2.26
CA ILE A 79 6.32 7.45 -1.74
C ILE A 79 6.59 8.89 -2.21
N GLY A 80 7.82 9.38 -2.08
CA GLY A 80 8.20 10.72 -2.52
C GLY A 80 7.97 10.95 -4.01
N HIS A 81 8.30 9.98 -4.86
CA HIS A 81 8.05 10.05 -6.30
C HIS A 81 6.55 10.06 -6.62
N LEU A 82 5.74 9.23 -5.94
CA LEU A 82 4.30 9.21 -6.12
C LEU A 82 3.64 10.53 -5.69
N PHE A 83 4.04 11.10 -4.55
CA PHE A 83 3.55 12.40 -4.09
C PHE A 83 3.98 13.55 -5.00
N SER A 84 5.16 13.46 -5.62
CA SER A 84 5.65 14.48 -6.57
C SER A 84 4.74 14.65 -7.80
N LEU A 85 3.84 13.69 -8.05
CA LEU A 85 2.82 13.79 -9.08
C LEU A 85 1.69 14.79 -8.74
N GLY A 86 1.57 15.23 -7.48
CA GLY A 86 0.62 16.26 -7.06
C GLY A 86 -0.86 15.92 -7.21
N ARG A 87 -1.20 14.62 -7.35
CA ARG A 87 -2.56 14.11 -7.59
C ARG A 87 -3.10 13.19 -6.49
N TYR A 88 -2.29 12.90 -5.47
CA TYR A 88 -2.66 12.02 -4.37
C TYR A 88 -2.64 12.79 -3.05
N GLU A 89 -3.68 12.59 -2.25
CA GLU A 89 -3.83 13.16 -0.90
C GLU A 89 -2.96 12.38 0.07
N ASP A 90 -2.91 11.06 -0.12
CA ASP A 90 -2.20 10.13 0.74
C ASP A 90 -1.71 8.91 -0.07
N VAL A 91 -0.65 8.28 0.42
CA VAL A 91 -0.08 7.05 -0.13
C VAL A 91 0.18 6.09 1.02
N GLN A 92 -0.64 5.04 1.09
CA GLN A 92 -0.57 4.03 2.13
C GLN A 92 0.23 2.83 1.64
N VAL A 93 1.07 2.26 2.52
CA VAL A 93 1.88 1.09 2.19
C VAL A 93 1.50 -0.08 3.08
N ARG A 94 1.11 -1.19 2.46
CA ARG A 94 0.81 -2.44 3.14
C ARG A 94 1.82 -3.51 2.74
N ALA A 95 2.34 -4.22 3.73
CA ALA A 95 3.20 -5.37 3.53
C ALA A 95 2.52 -6.62 4.07
N SER A 96 2.70 -7.74 3.37
CA SER A 96 2.22 -9.04 3.82
C SER A 96 3.22 -10.13 3.45
N SER A 97 3.38 -11.14 4.30
CA SER A 97 4.26 -12.27 3.99
C SER A 97 3.68 -13.14 2.87
N SER A 98 4.54 -13.60 1.97
CA SER A 98 4.21 -14.58 0.92
C SER A 98 5.38 -15.54 0.76
N GLY A 99 5.28 -16.70 1.42
CA GLY A 99 6.37 -17.67 1.50
C GLY A 99 7.64 -17.03 2.10
N ASP A 100 8.74 -17.13 1.35
CA ASP A 100 10.04 -16.56 1.74
C ASP A 100 10.16 -15.05 1.50
N GLY A 101 9.19 -14.44 0.82
CA GLY A 101 9.20 -13.04 0.47
C GLY A 101 8.07 -12.22 1.08
N VAL A 102 8.02 -10.96 0.65
CA VAL A 102 7.01 -9.98 1.06
C VAL A 102 6.29 -9.42 -0.16
N VAL A 103 4.98 -9.30 -0.06
CA VAL A 103 4.13 -8.60 -1.03
C VAL A 103 3.91 -7.19 -0.52
N LEU A 104 4.33 -6.20 -1.31
CA LEU A 104 4.05 -4.79 -1.06
C LEU A 104 2.86 -4.33 -1.90
N VAL A 105 1.97 -3.58 -1.27
CA VAL A 105 0.85 -2.91 -1.92
C VAL A 105 0.89 -1.44 -1.57
N TYR A 106 1.03 -0.59 -2.57
CA TYR A 106 0.89 0.86 -2.46
C TYR A 106 -0.56 1.22 -2.78
N ASP A 107 -1.30 1.73 -1.80
CA ASP A 107 -2.68 2.17 -1.95
C ASP A 107 -2.70 3.70 -2.07
N LEU A 108 -3.10 4.19 -3.24
CA LEU A 108 -3.10 5.59 -3.60
C LEU A 108 -4.46 6.21 -3.29
N VAL A 109 -4.49 7.28 -2.52
CA VAL A 109 -5.69 8.05 -2.22
C VAL A 109 -5.71 9.30 -3.09
N PRO A 110 -6.61 9.43 -4.07
CA PRO A 110 -6.64 10.60 -4.96
C PRO A 110 -7.05 11.89 -4.23
N LEU A 111 -6.48 13.01 -4.68
CA LEU A 111 -6.99 14.33 -4.30
C LEU A 111 -8.37 14.56 -4.92
N HIS A 112 -9.41 14.56 -4.10
CA HIS A 112 -10.74 14.99 -4.53
C HIS A 112 -10.78 16.51 -4.52
N HIS A 113 -10.63 17.14 -5.69
CA HIS A 113 -10.83 18.57 -5.80
C HIS A 113 -12.28 18.92 -5.45
N VAL A 114 -12.50 19.51 -4.28
CA VAL A 114 -13.81 20.07 -3.92
C VAL A 114 -14.06 21.25 -4.86
N ARG A 115 -14.96 21.05 -5.82
CA ARG A 115 -15.44 22.11 -6.69
C ARG A 115 -16.44 22.94 -5.89
N ALA A 116 -15.96 24.01 -5.25
CA ALA A 116 -16.86 25.04 -4.74
C ALA A 116 -17.51 25.74 -5.94
N ILE A 117 -18.84 25.72 -5.99
CA ILE A 117 -19.67 26.54 -6.88
C ILE A 117 -20.21 27.74 -6.10
#